data_AF-A0AAV0EYX2-F1
#
_entry.id   AF-A0AAV0EYX2-F1
#
_cell.length_a   1.000
_cell.length_b   1.000
_cell.length_c   1.000
_cell.angle_alpha   90.00
_cell.angle_beta   90.00
_cell.angle_gamma   90.00
#
_symmetry.space_group_name_H-M   'P 1'
#
loop_
_entity.id
_entity.type
_entity.pdbx_description
1 polymer ?
#
loop_
_entity_poly.entity_id
_entity_poly.type
_entity_poly.pdbx_seq_one_letter_code
_entity_poly.pdbx_strand_id
1 'polypeptide(L)'
;MGYTSDVLRTWPGKNAGVNSLVGDYTAIELTGRDRPGLLSEISAVLANLRFNVVAAEAWTHNQRVACVLYVNDNKAMDDPSRLCVIEEKLRNIFRGPCEADDTNAAHSCVSMGKTHVDRRLHQMFFADRDYETCTCVDDLTPDSPSSKPNIMIDHCVEKDYSVVNVRCKDRSKLMFDIVCTLTDMNYVVFHAAISSDGLYASQEYYIRHTDGCSLVTDREKETIIKCLEAAIQRRVSEGLRLELSAKDRVGLLSDVTRVLRENGLVVTRAGVSTVGEQGVEVFYVRESYDGNSPVDMMVIVERLRKEFGQRMMLNVKKVPTSVKVPDQTSAGWAKAGFFLGGLLGKFRH
;
A
#
# COMPACT_ATOMS: atom_id res chain seq x y z
N MET A 1 30.08 21.16 37.99
CA MET A 1 28.60 21.18 38.11
C MET A 1 28.09 22.12 37.03
N GLY A 2 27.31 21.76 36.02
CA GLY A 2 26.47 20.59 35.80
C GLY A 2 25.04 21.05 35.53
N TYR A 3 24.64 21.01 34.24
CA TYR A 3 23.28 20.81 33.69
C TYR A 3 22.24 21.93 33.90
N THR A 4 21.30 22.24 32.99
CA THR A 4 20.84 21.64 31.72
C THR A 4 20.02 22.73 30.98
N SER A 5 20.17 22.87 29.67
CA SER A 5 19.18 23.53 28.80
C SER A 5 18.56 22.45 27.90
N ASP A 6 17.31 22.08 28.17
CA ASP A 6 16.57 21.10 27.37
C ASP A 6 16.20 21.69 26.01
N VAL A 7 16.86 21.19 24.98
CA VAL A 7 16.52 21.40 23.57
C VAL A 7 15.40 20.42 23.21
N LEU A 8 14.19 20.94 23.08
CA LEU A 8 13.07 20.28 22.40
C LEU A 8 13.48 19.95 20.96
N ARG A 9 13.94 18.72 20.72
CA ARG A 9 14.05 18.14 19.39
C ARG A 9 12.64 17.79 18.89
N THR A 10 12.04 18.71 18.15
CA THR A 10 10.87 18.45 17.31
C THR A 10 11.25 17.47 16.21
N TRP A 11 10.57 16.32 16.17
CA TRP A 11 10.68 15.33 15.11
C TRP A 11 10.07 15.89 13.83
N PRO A 12 10.72 15.80 12.65
CA PRO A 12 10.09 16.19 11.41
C PRO A 12 9.01 15.16 11.07
N GLY A 13 7.75 15.58 11.11
CA GLY A 13 6.63 14.81 10.59
C GLY A 13 6.90 14.44 9.13
N LYS A 14 6.81 13.13 8.83
CA LYS A 14 6.88 12.59 7.48
C LYS A 14 5.63 13.03 6.68
N ASN A 15 5.70 14.22 6.11
CA ASN A 15 4.93 14.58 4.94
C ASN A 15 5.51 13.80 3.75
N ALA A 16 5.06 12.57 3.53
CA ALA A 16 5.43 11.75 2.38
C ALA A 16 4.25 11.71 1.38
N GLY A 17 3.92 12.89 0.84
CA GLY A 17 3.58 12.99 -0.57
C GLY A 17 4.90 13.12 -1.32
N VAL A 18 5.00 12.53 -2.51
CA VAL A 18 6.14 12.67 -3.41
C VAL A 18 6.26 14.15 -3.79
N ASN A 19 6.91 14.94 -2.93
CA ASN A 19 7.23 16.33 -3.19
C ASN A 19 8.32 16.33 -4.25
N SER A 20 7.94 16.76 -5.45
CA SER A 20 8.79 17.16 -6.58
C SER A 20 10.11 16.41 -6.65
N LEU A 21 10.06 15.19 -7.19
CA LEU A 21 11.21 14.65 -7.90
C LEU A 21 11.57 15.68 -8.98
N VAL A 22 12.71 16.35 -8.84
CA VAL A 22 13.26 17.28 -9.83
C VAL A 22 14.24 16.46 -10.66
N GLY A 23 13.82 16.05 -11.85
CA GLY A 23 14.63 15.26 -12.80
C GLY A 23 13.75 14.54 -13.82
N ASP A 24 14.33 14.11 -14.93
CA ASP A 24 13.66 13.26 -15.93
C ASP A 24 13.62 11.83 -15.39
N TYR A 25 12.43 11.37 -14.98
CA TYR A 25 12.21 10.01 -14.53
C TYR A 25 11.02 9.43 -15.29
N THR A 26 11.09 8.13 -15.54
CA THR A 26 10.00 7.38 -16.18
C THR A 26 9.25 6.60 -15.12
N ALA A 27 7.92 6.73 -15.12
CA ALA A 27 7.07 5.95 -14.24
C ALA A 27 6.67 4.64 -14.95
N ILE A 28 6.89 3.52 -14.26
CA ILE A 28 6.46 2.19 -14.70
C ILE A 28 5.38 1.74 -13.73
N GLU A 29 4.21 1.44 -14.27
CA GLU A 29 3.06 0.94 -13.54
C GLU A 29 2.85 -0.54 -13.87
N LEU A 30 2.76 -1.38 -12.84
CA LEU A 30 2.61 -2.82 -12.98
C LEU A 30 1.44 -3.28 -12.12
N THR A 31 0.50 -4.03 -12.71
CA THR A 31 -0.53 -4.79 -12.00
C THR A 31 -0.57 -6.24 -12.46
N GLY A 32 -0.93 -7.13 -11.56
CA GLY A 32 -1.14 -8.54 -11.90
C GLY A 32 -1.24 -9.42 -10.67
N ARG A 33 -1.14 -10.73 -10.86
CA ARG A 33 -1.13 -11.69 -9.76
C ARG A 33 0.21 -11.70 -9.05
N ASP A 34 0.16 -11.62 -7.73
CA ASP A 34 1.32 -11.68 -6.85
C ASP A 34 1.79 -13.12 -6.66
N ARG A 35 3.10 -13.29 -6.47
CA ARG A 35 3.72 -14.57 -6.12
C ARG A 35 5.03 -14.34 -5.35
N PRO A 36 5.44 -15.30 -4.50
CA PRO A 36 6.73 -15.21 -3.81
C PRO A 36 7.89 -14.94 -4.77
N GLY A 37 8.64 -13.87 -4.50
CA GLY A 37 9.80 -13.48 -5.30
C GLY A 37 9.53 -12.56 -6.50
N LEU A 38 8.27 -12.23 -6.81
CA LEU A 38 7.92 -11.37 -7.94
C LEU A 38 8.64 -10.01 -7.92
N LEU A 39 8.67 -9.33 -6.77
CA LEU A 39 9.38 -8.06 -6.62
C LEU A 39 10.90 -8.18 -6.88
N SER A 40 11.49 -9.34 -6.53
CA SER A 40 12.90 -9.64 -6.80
C SER A 40 13.17 -9.85 -8.29
N GLU A 41 12.23 -10.46 -9.02
CA GLU A 41 12.33 -10.63 -10.47
C GLU A 41 12.20 -9.30 -11.21
N ILE A 42 11.21 -8.48 -10.82
CA ILE A 42 11.01 -7.12 -11.36
C ILE A 42 12.27 -6.27 -11.15
N SER A 43 12.78 -6.22 -9.92
CA SER A 43 13.96 -5.42 -9.59
C SER A 43 15.23 -5.91 -10.30
N ALA A 44 15.38 -7.23 -10.48
CA ALA A 44 16.49 -7.81 -11.23
C ALA A 44 16.46 -7.44 -12.71
N VAL A 45 15.28 -7.44 -13.36
CA VAL A 45 15.15 -7.00 -14.76
C VAL A 45 15.55 -5.54 -14.91
N LEU A 46 15.09 -4.66 -14.01
CA LEU A 46 15.46 -3.24 -14.04
C LEU A 46 16.98 -3.03 -13.83
N ALA A 47 17.57 -3.75 -12.87
CA ALA A 47 19.01 -3.70 -12.60
C ALA A 47 19.85 -4.20 -13.78
N ASN A 48 19.42 -5.29 -14.43
CA ASN A 48 20.09 -5.85 -15.62
C ASN A 48 20.05 -4.89 -16.81
N LEU A 49 18.95 -4.14 -16.96
CA LEU A 49 18.80 -3.09 -17.96
C LEU A 49 19.46 -1.76 -17.57
N ARG A 50 20.16 -1.74 -16.41
CA ARG A 50 20.91 -0.60 -15.86
C ARG A 50 20.03 0.60 -15.48
N PHE A 51 18.76 0.39 -15.19
CA PHE A 51 17.90 1.42 -14.60
C PHE A 51 18.11 1.51 -13.10
N ASN A 52 18.23 2.73 -12.59
CA ASN A 52 18.19 3.01 -11.16
C ASN A 52 16.74 3.24 -10.74
N VAL A 53 16.33 2.63 -9.62
CA VAL A 53 14.99 2.85 -9.06
C VAL A 53 15.10 3.96 -8.02
N VAL A 54 14.67 5.16 -8.39
CA VAL A 54 14.78 6.37 -7.54
C VAL A 54 13.66 6.39 -6.49
N ALA A 55 12.49 5.91 -6.87
CA ALA A 55 11.39 5.71 -5.94
C ALA A 55 10.53 4.55 -6.42
N ALA A 56 9.89 3.84 -5.49
CA ALA A 56 8.91 2.82 -5.83
C ALA A 56 7.91 2.66 -4.69
N GLU A 57 6.68 2.32 -5.00
CA GLU A 57 5.69 1.88 -4.03
C GLU A 57 4.99 0.64 -4.60
N ALA A 58 5.06 -0.48 -3.86
CA ALA A 58 4.47 -1.75 -4.24
C ALA A 58 3.59 -2.27 -3.11
N TRP A 59 2.35 -2.63 -3.42
CA TRP A 59 1.35 -3.14 -2.47
C TRP A 59 0.84 -4.49 -2.97
N THR A 60 0.48 -5.37 -2.03
CA THR A 60 -0.15 -6.67 -2.33
C THR A 60 -1.45 -6.82 -1.55
N HIS A 61 -2.50 -7.31 -2.19
CA HIS A 61 -3.77 -7.66 -1.54
C HIS A 61 -4.49 -8.73 -2.35
N ASN A 62 -5.11 -9.72 -1.69
CA ASN A 62 -5.85 -10.81 -2.33
C ASN A 62 -5.13 -11.47 -3.52
N GLN A 63 -3.85 -11.81 -3.35
CA GLN A 63 -2.99 -12.38 -4.40
C GLN A 63 -2.81 -11.49 -5.64
N ARG A 64 -3.12 -10.19 -5.53
CA ARG A 64 -2.85 -9.17 -6.54
C ARG A 64 -1.75 -8.24 -6.07
N VAL A 65 -0.98 -7.73 -7.01
CA VAL A 65 0.05 -6.71 -6.78
C VAL A 65 -0.22 -5.49 -7.63
N ALA A 66 0.00 -4.32 -7.06
CA ALA A 66 0.12 -3.07 -7.80
C ALA A 66 1.42 -2.39 -7.41
N CYS A 67 2.18 -1.94 -8.41
CA CYS A 67 3.48 -1.32 -8.21
C CYS A 67 3.66 -0.12 -9.14
N VAL A 68 4.13 0.99 -8.56
CA VAL A 68 4.56 2.19 -9.31
C VAL A 68 6.04 2.39 -9.04
N LEU A 69 6.86 2.34 -10.08
CA LEU A 69 8.31 2.54 -10.00
C LEU A 69 8.73 3.78 -10.79
N TYR A 70 9.47 4.68 -10.16
CA TYR A 70 10.14 5.79 -10.81
C TYR A 70 11.59 5.40 -11.08
N VAL A 71 11.90 5.21 -12.36
CA VAL A 71 13.22 4.81 -12.80
C VAL A 71 13.93 5.96 -13.51
N ASN A 72 15.24 6.03 -13.30
CA ASN A 72 16.13 6.87 -14.09
C ASN A 72 17.16 5.98 -14.79
N ASP A 73 17.56 6.42 -15.97
CA ASP A 73 18.60 5.81 -16.77
C ASP A 73 19.84 6.69 -16.69
N ASN A 74 20.96 6.10 -16.30
CA ASN A 74 22.23 6.84 -16.33
C ASN A 74 22.72 7.12 -17.77
N LYS A 75 21.93 6.75 -18.79
CA LYS A 75 22.09 7.08 -20.20
C LYS A 75 20.82 7.79 -20.69
N ALA A 76 20.94 8.74 -21.62
CA ALA A 76 19.80 9.55 -22.09
C ALA A 76 18.56 8.69 -22.40
N MET A 77 17.46 8.97 -21.69
CA MET A 77 16.25 8.15 -21.58
C MET A 77 15.21 8.49 -22.66
N ASP A 78 15.67 8.86 -23.86
CA ASP A 78 14.83 9.29 -24.99
C ASP A 78 14.75 8.25 -26.12
N ASP A 79 15.30 7.03 -25.95
CA ASP A 79 15.19 5.96 -26.94
C ASP A 79 13.91 5.13 -26.73
N PRO A 80 12.87 5.27 -27.58
CA PRO A 80 11.62 4.53 -27.47
C PRO A 80 11.83 3.01 -27.53
N SER A 81 12.91 2.57 -28.17
CA SER A 81 13.27 1.15 -28.29
C SER A 81 13.56 0.53 -26.93
N ARG A 82 14.12 1.29 -25.97
CA ARG A 82 14.46 0.79 -24.64
C ARG A 82 13.23 0.60 -23.77
N LEU A 83 12.26 1.50 -23.86
CA LEU A 83 10.99 1.38 -23.15
C LEU A 83 10.22 0.13 -23.61
N CYS A 84 10.18 -0.12 -24.91
CA CYS A 84 9.56 -1.33 -25.47
C CYS A 84 10.19 -2.61 -24.91
N VAL A 85 11.52 -2.68 -24.83
CA VAL A 85 12.23 -3.84 -24.25
C VAL A 85 11.93 -4.01 -22.76
N ILE A 86 11.79 -2.93 -21.99
CA ILE A 86 11.40 -3.01 -20.58
C ILE A 86 9.97 -3.55 -20.46
N GLU A 87 9.03 -2.97 -21.21
CA GLU A 87 7.63 -3.38 -21.19
C GLU A 87 7.45 -4.86 -21.54
N GLU A 88 8.14 -5.33 -22.57
CA GLU A 88 8.11 -6.73 -22.99
C GLU A 88 8.67 -7.66 -21.91
N LYS A 89 9.85 -7.34 -21.36
CA LYS A 89 10.47 -8.16 -20.31
C LYS A 89 9.63 -8.20 -19.04
N LEU A 90 9.08 -7.06 -18.61
CA LEU A 90 8.22 -7.00 -17.44
C LEU A 90 6.91 -7.76 -17.69
N ARG A 91 6.30 -7.65 -18.87
CA ARG A 91 5.09 -8.42 -19.22
C ARG A 91 5.35 -9.93 -19.17
N ASN A 92 6.51 -10.37 -19.63
CA ASN A 92 6.91 -11.78 -19.57
C ASN A 92 7.07 -12.30 -18.14
N ILE A 93 7.46 -11.44 -17.18
CA ILE A 93 7.51 -11.83 -15.75
C ILE A 93 6.09 -12.12 -15.23
N PHE A 94 5.09 -11.34 -15.62
CA PHE A 94 3.74 -11.58 -15.13
C PHE A 94 3.00 -12.70 -15.87
N ARG A 95 3.42 -13.03 -17.09
CA ARG A 95 2.90 -14.16 -17.88
C ARG A 95 3.53 -15.47 -17.40
N GLY A 96 2.98 -16.03 -16.32
CA GLY A 96 3.44 -17.32 -15.77
C GLY A 96 3.28 -18.51 -16.74
N PRO A 97 3.85 -19.68 -16.43
CA PRO A 97 3.91 -20.83 -17.35
C PRO A 97 2.56 -21.44 -17.77
N CYS A 98 1.46 -21.12 -17.09
CA CYS A 98 0.20 -21.86 -17.20
C CYS A 98 -1.03 -20.98 -17.50
N GLU A 99 -0.90 -19.90 -18.27
CA GLU A 99 -2.04 -18.99 -18.54
C GLU A 99 -2.31 -18.87 -20.04
N ALA A 100 -3.19 -19.72 -20.54
CA ALA A 100 -3.74 -19.62 -21.89
C ALA A 100 -5.12 -18.95 -21.94
N ASP A 101 -5.77 -18.65 -20.80
CA ASP A 101 -7.21 -18.29 -20.81
C ASP A 101 -7.68 -17.24 -19.77
N ASP A 102 -6.79 -16.65 -18.96
CA ASP A 102 -7.21 -15.57 -18.04
C ASP A 102 -7.27 -14.23 -18.76
N THR A 103 -8.49 -13.73 -18.96
CA THR A 103 -8.78 -12.39 -19.52
C THR A 103 -8.36 -11.24 -18.60
N ASN A 104 -8.00 -11.52 -17.33
CA ASN A 104 -7.37 -10.59 -16.39
C ASN A 104 -5.84 -10.61 -16.53
N ALA A 105 -5.38 -10.49 -17.77
CA ALA A 105 -3.96 -10.50 -18.11
C ALA A 105 -3.21 -9.39 -17.36
N ALA A 106 -2.09 -9.74 -16.75
CA ALA A 106 -1.27 -8.75 -16.08
C ALA A 106 -0.89 -7.58 -16.99
N HIS A 107 -1.06 -6.37 -16.46
CA HIS A 107 -0.85 -5.14 -17.21
C HIS A 107 0.45 -4.48 -16.78
N SER A 108 1.35 -4.28 -17.74
CA SER A 108 2.46 -3.35 -17.61
C SER A 108 2.19 -2.12 -18.48
N CYS A 109 2.31 -0.94 -17.89
CA CYS A 109 2.12 0.33 -18.59
C CYS A 109 3.23 1.29 -18.17
N VAL A 110 3.86 1.96 -19.14
CA VAL A 110 4.79 3.05 -18.87
C VAL A 110 4.03 4.38 -19.02
N SER A 111 4.02 5.19 -17.95
CA SER A 111 3.32 6.48 -17.92
C SER A 111 4.27 7.64 -17.56
N MET A 112 3.96 8.84 -18.04
CA MET A 112 4.73 10.07 -17.77
C MET A 112 3.98 11.01 -16.79
N GLY A 113 3.00 10.47 -16.05
CA GLY A 113 2.06 11.27 -15.25
C GLY A 113 2.56 11.62 -13.84
N LYS A 114 2.37 12.88 -13.42
CA LYS A 114 2.51 13.30 -12.01
C LYS A 114 1.22 13.01 -11.22
N THR A 115 0.91 11.74 -11.00
CA THR A 115 -0.18 11.34 -10.09
C THR A 115 0.34 11.10 -8.68
N HIS A 116 -0.46 11.43 -7.66
CA HIS A 116 -0.15 11.04 -6.28
C HIS A 116 -0.12 9.50 -6.18
N VAL A 117 1.03 8.91 -5.85
CA VAL A 117 1.29 7.46 -5.94
C VAL A 117 0.23 6.62 -5.22
N ASP A 118 -0.10 6.98 -3.97
CA ASP A 118 -1.14 6.25 -3.22
C ASP A 118 -2.50 6.26 -3.95
N ARG A 119 -2.86 7.38 -4.60
CA ARG A 119 -4.13 7.51 -5.32
C ARG A 119 -4.10 6.61 -6.56
N ARG A 120 -2.97 6.58 -7.26
CA ARG A 120 -2.78 5.75 -8.45
C ARG A 120 -2.84 4.27 -8.12
N LEU A 121 -2.21 3.84 -7.03
CA LEU A 121 -2.29 2.47 -6.55
C LEU A 121 -3.74 2.04 -6.22
N HIS A 122 -4.54 2.93 -5.61
CA HIS A 122 -5.97 2.65 -5.40
C HIS A 122 -6.72 2.41 -6.71
N GLN A 123 -6.49 3.24 -7.72
CA GLN A 123 -7.11 3.08 -9.05
C GLN A 123 -6.67 1.79 -9.73
N MET A 124 -5.38 1.46 -9.63
CA MET A 124 -4.81 0.23 -10.17
C MET A 124 -5.47 -1.00 -9.55
N PHE A 125 -5.55 -1.10 -8.23
CA PHE A 125 -6.23 -2.21 -7.57
C PHE A 125 -7.72 -2.30 -7.88
N PHE A 126 -8.41 -1.15 -7.90
CA PHE A 126 -9.83 -1.12 -8.23
C PHE A 126 -10.09 -1.62 -9.65
N ALA A 127 -9.29 -1.19 -10.64
CA ALA A 127 -9.38 -1.67 -12.01
C ALA A 127 -9.06 -3.18 -12.14
N ASP A 128 -8.11 -3.65 -11.32
CA ASP A 128 -7.66 -5.05 -11.23
C ASP A 128 -8.66 -5.96 -10.48
N ARG A 129 -9.67 -5.35 -9.81
CA ARG A 129 -10.73 -6.00 -9.04
C ARG A 129 -10.24 -6.87 -7.88
N ASP A 130 -9.26 -6.38 -7.14
CA ASP A 130 -8.74 -7.07 -5.94
C ASP A 130 -9.78 -7.26 -4.82
N TYR A 131 -10.89 -6.53 -4.85
CA TYR A 131 -12.00 -6.67 -3.90
C TYR A 131 -12.92 -7.86 -4.18
N GLU A 132 -12.79 -8.51 -5.35
CA GLU A 132 -13.46 -9.78 -5.64
C GLU A 132 -12.62 -10.90 -5.01
N THR A 133 -13.07 -11.48 -3.89
CA THR A 133 -12.41 -12.62 -3.27
C THR A 133 -12.38 -13.78 -4.27
N CYS A 134 -11.19 -14.27 -4.63
CA CYS A 134 -11.03 -15.51 -5.38
C CYS A 134 -11.75 -16.63 -4.61
N THR A 135 -12.82 -17.18 -5.18
CA THR A 135 -13.55 -18.34 -4.64
C THR A 135 -12.81 -19.66 -4.90
N CYS A 136 -11.63 -19.60 -5.51
CA CYS A 136 -10.76 -20.75 -5.67
C CYS A 136 -9.84 -20.90 -4.45
N VAL A 137 -10.05 -22.02 -3.77
CA VAL A 137 -9.28 -22.59 -2.66
C VAL A 137 -9.52 -21.96 -1.28
N ASP A 138 -10.10 -22.77 -0.40
CA ASP A 138 -10.11 -22.59 1.05
C ASP A 138 -8.70 -22.30 1.57
N ASP A 139 -8.31 -21.02 1.68
CA ASP A 139 -7.17 -20.63 2.51
C ASP A 139 -7.61 -20.78 3.97
N LEU A 140 -7.27 -21.93 4.54
CA LEU A 140 -7.41 -22.31 5.95
C LEU A 140 -6.52 -21.48 6.89
N THR A 141 -6.34 -20.19 6.62
CA THR A 141 -5.88 -19.26 7.65
C THR A 141 -7.11 -18.62 8.26
N PRO A 142 -7.43 -18.86 9.55
CA PRO A 142 -8.41 -18.05 10.24
C PRO A 142 -7.81 -16.65 10.31
N ASP A 143 -8.13 -15.81 9.32
CA ASP A 143 -8.00 -14.38 9.43
C ASP A 143 -8.58 -14.04 10.79
N SER A 144 -7.73 -13.55 11.69
CA SER A 144 -8.17 -13.26 13.05
C SER A 144 -9.37 -12.30 12.92
N PRO A 145 -10.58 -12.68 13.37
CA PRO A 145 -11.81 -11.93 13.10
C PRO A 145 -11.80 -10.51 13.72
N SER A 146 -10.73 -10.13 14.43
CA SER A 146 -10.56 -8.85 15.11
C SER A 146 -9.98 -7.71 14.24
N SER A 147 -9.53 -7.98 13.00
CA SER A 147 -8.94 -6.95 12.12
C SER A 147 -9.87 -6.48 10.99
N LYS A 148 -10.99 -7.18 10.77
CA LYS A 148 -11.91 -6.84 9.68
C LYS A 148 -12.66 -5.53 10.01
N PRO A 149 -12.69 -4.54 9.10
CA PRO A 149 -13.47 -3.34 9.33
C PRO A 149 -14.97 -3.69 9.34
N ASN A 150 -15.71 -3.10 10.28
CA ASN A 150 -17.16 -3.18 10.31
C ASN A 150 -17.73 -2.04 9.46
N ILE A 151 -18.41 -2.39 8.37
CA ILE A 151 -18.99 -1.43 7.42
C ILE A 151 -20.49 -1.68 7.33
N MET A 152 -21.28 -0.65 7.63
CA MET A 152 -22.73 -0.68 7.51
C MET A 152 -23.17 0.42 6.56
N ILE A 153 -24.20 0.15 5.77
CA ILE A 153 -24.76 1.11 4.81
C ILE A 153 -26.24 1.24 5.08
N ASP A 154 -26.63 2.44 5.54
CA ASP A 154 -28.01 2.80 5.79
C ASP A 154 -28.52 3.73 4.69
N HIS A 155 -29.81 3.62 4.36
CA HIS A 155 -30.44 4.50 3.38
C HIS A 155 -31.32 5.52 4.10
N CYS A 156 -31.04 6.81 3.88
CA CYS A 156 -31.83 7.90 4.43
C CYS A 156 -32.83 8.40 3.38
N VAL A 157 -34.05 7.86 3.44
CA VAL A 157 -35.14 8.14 2.48
C VAL A 157 -35.52 9.63 2.45
N GLU A 158 -35.45 10.32 3.58
CA GLU A 158 -35.91 11.71 3.70
C GLU A 158 -35.02 12.73 2.97
N LYS A 159 -33.73 12.42 2.78
CA LYS A 159 -32.76 13.35 2.18
C LYS A 159 -32.11 12.81 0.90
N ASP A 160 -32.55 11.63 0.44
CA ASP A 160 -32.03 10.94 -0.74
C ASP A 160 -30.49 10.80 -0.71
N TYR A 161 -29.98 10.35 0.44
CA TYR A 161 -28.56 10.04 0.65
C TYR A 161 -28.43 8.64 1.25
N SER A 162 -27.30 8.00 0.96
CA SER A 162 -26.88 6.80 1.66
C SER A 162 -25.80 7.15 2.68
N VAL A 163 -25.85 6.53 3.85
CA VAL A 163 -24.90 6.75 4.93
C VAL A 163 -24.03 5.51 5.07
N VAL A 164 -22.72 5.67 4.85
CA VAL A 164 -21.74 4.62 5.05
C VAL A 164 -21.06 4.82 6.39
N ASN A 165 -21.25 3.86 7.28
CA ASN A 165 -20.67 3.82 8.61
C ASN A 165 -19.49 2.84 8.61
N VAL A 166 -18.28 3.34 8.85
CA VAL A 166 -17.04 2.54 8.89
C VAL A 166 -16.45 2.59 10.29
N ARG A 167 -16.32 1.42 10.94
CA ARG A 167 -15.65 1.26 12.22
C ARG A 167 -14.50 0.27 12.09
N CYS A 168 -13.28 0.72 12.31
CA CYS A 168 -12.09 -0.12 12.21
C CYS A 168 -10.93 0.44 13.04
N LYS A 169 -9.78 -0.24 13.03
CA LYS A 169 -8.57 0.24 13.70
C LYS A 169 -8.10 1.55 13.08
N ASP A 170 -7.84 2.56 13.91
CA ASP A 170 -7.37 3.85 13.44
C ASP A 170 -5.94 3.73 12.90
N ARG A 171 -5.69 4.44 11.81
CA ARG A 171 -4.38 4.53 11.18
C ARG A 171 -4.27 5.75 10.28
N SER A 172 -3.04 6.18 10.07
CA SER A 172 -2.74 7.22 9.08
C SER A 172 -3.35 6.88 7.72
N LYS A 173 -3.92 7.90 7.06
CA LYS A 173 -4.52 7.81 5.72
C LYS A 173 -5.80 6.95 5.62
N LEU A 174 -6.42 6.55 6.73
CA LEU A 174 -7.69 5.79 6.69
C LEU A 174 -8.81 6.54 5.95
N MET A 175 -9.07 7.81 6.32
CA MET A 175 -10.05 8.66 5.63
C MET A 175 -9.72 8.80 4.13
N PHE A 176 -8.44 8.98 3.80
CA PHE A 176 -7.98 9.11 2.42
C PHE A 176 -8.34 7.86 1.60
N ASP A 177 -8.09 6.67 2.15
CA ASP A 177 -8.38 5.42 1.46
C ASP A 177 -9.90 5.27 1.23
N ILE A 178 -10.73 5.55 2.25
CA ILE A 178 -12.20 5.49 2.14
C ILE A 178 -12.72 6.46 1.08
N VAL A 179 -12.28 7.72 1.11
CA VAL A 179 -12.73 8.74 0.14
C VAL A 179 -12.26 8.41 -1.27
N CYS A 180 -11.04 7.89 -1.46
CA CYS A 180 -10.57 7.46 -2.77
C CYS A 180 -11.45 6.35 -3.34
N THR A 181 -11.78 5.33 -2.54
CA THR A 181 -12.65 4.24 -2.95
C THR A 181 -14.04 4.72 -3.35
N LEU A 182 -14.67 5.55 -2.51
CA LEU A 182 -15.99 6.10 -2.82
C LEU A 182 -15.97 6.91 -4.12
N THR A 183 -14.91 7.70 -4.33
CA THR A 183 -14.74 8.49 -5.54
C THR A 183 -14.51 7.61 -6.78
N ASP A 184 -13.71 6.54 -6.68
CA ASP A 184 -13.46 5.58 -7.76
C ASP A 184 -14.73 4.83 -8.18
N MET A 185 -15.61 4.60 -7.21
CA MET A 185 -16.94 4.03 -7.43
C MET A 185 -17.98 5.07 -7.87
N ASN A 186 -17.56 6.29 -8.23
CA ASN A 186 -18.41 7.39 -8.67
C ASN A 186 -19.46 7.85 -7.65
N TYR A 187 -19.11 7.84 -6.35
CA TYR A 187 -19.89 8.46 -5.29
C TYR A 187 -19.32 9.82 -4.87
N VAL A 188 -20.23 10.77 -4.62
CA VAL A 188 -19.92 12.08 -4.07
C VAL A 188 -20.18 12.06 -2.57
N VAL A 189 -19.18 12.46 -1.78
CA VAL A 189 -19.30 12.66 -0.33
C VAL A 189 -19.76 14.09 -0.06
N PHE A 190 -20.95 14.26 0.53
CA PHE A 190 -21.51 15.58 0.88
C PHE A 190 -21.11 16.03 2.27
N HIS A 191 -21.14 15.09 3.20
CA HIS A 191 -20.82 15.31 4.58
C HIS A 191 -20.07 14.09 5.11
N ALA A 192 -19.15 14.33 6.04
CA ALA A 192 -18.49 13.27 6.78
C ALA A 192 -18.31 13.68 8.24
N ALA A 193 -18.62 12.76 9.14
CA ALA A 193 -18.34 12.88 10.56
C ALA A 193 -17.27 11.84 10.92
N ILE A 194 -16.12 12.31 11.39
CA ILE A 194 -14.96 11.46 11.65
C ILE A 194 -14.55 11.64 13.09
N SER A 195 -14.43 10.52 13.78
CA SER A 195 -14.02 10.45 15.17
C SER A 195 -13.01 9.32 15.36
N SER A 196 -12.08 9.52 16.29
CA SER A 196 -11.15 8.50 16.75
C SER A 196 -11.32 8.31 18.25
N ASP A 197 -11.39 7.06 18.68
CA ASP A 197 -11.51 6.64 20.06
C ASP A 197 -10.42 5.60 20.36
N GLY A 198 -9.32 6.08 20.96
CA GLY A 198 -8.15 5.28 21.27
C GLY A 198 -7.49 4.68 20.03
N LEU A 199 -7.62 3.36 19.85
CA LEU A 199 -7.03 2.61 18.74
C LEU A 199 -8.03 2.39 17.58
N TYR A 200 -9.25 2.89 17.68
CA TYR A 200 -10.31 2.67 16.70
C TYR A 200 -10.82 4.00 16.15
N ALA A 201 -11.16 4.02 14.86
CA ALA A 201 -11.83 5.12 14.19
C ALA A 201 -13.27 4.74 13.88
N SER A 202 -14.18 5.71 14.02
CA SER A 202 -15.56 5.64 13.56
C SER A 202 -15.80 6.80 12.61
N GLN A 203 -16.16 6.47 11.37
CA GLN A 203 -16.34 7.44 10.29
C GLN A 203 -17.68 7.22 9.60
N GLU A 204 -18.45 8.29 9.49
CA GLU A 204 -19.77 8.30 8.86
C GLU A 204 -19.71 9.18 7.62
N TYR A 205 -20.05 8.63 6.45
CA TYR A 205 -19.99 9.32 5.17
C TYR A 205 -21.37 9.37 4.52
N TYR A 206 -21.82 10.58 4.21
CA TYR A 206 -23.09 10.83 3.52
C TYR A 206 -22.80 10.93 2.03
N ILE A 207 -23.25 9.92 1.28
CA ILE A 207 -22.92 9.74 -0.13
C ILE A 207 -24.14 9.75 -1.04
N ARG A 208 -23.92 10.14 -2.30
CA ARG A 208 -24.86 9.95 -3.41
C ARG A 208 -24.06 9.53 -4.64
N HIS A 209 -24.63 8.68 -5.49
CA HIS A 209 -23.97 8.37 -6.76
C HIS A 209 -23.98 9.60 -7.67
N THR A 210 -22.98 9.71 -8.56
CA THR A 210 -22.81 10.88 -9.45
C THR A 210 -23.95 11.06 -10.45
N ASP A 211 -24.72 10.02 -10.75
CA ASP A 211 -25.96 10.11 -11.54
C ASP A 211 -27.14 10.74 -10.78
N GLY A 212 -26.95 11.06 -9.49
CA GLY A 212 -27.96 11.64 -8.63
C GLY A 212 -28.84 10.61 -7.90
N CYS A 213 -28.64 9.31 -8.14
CA CYS A 213 -29.38 8.26 -7.45
C CYS A 213 -28.73 7.92 -6.09
N SER A 214 -29.57 7.57 -5.11
CA SER A 214 -29.14 6.90 -3.89
C SER A 214 -28.96 5.40 -4.10
N LEU A 215 -28.31 4.71 -3.17
CA LEU A 215 -28.12 3.25 -3.26
C LEU A 215 -29.46 2.53 -3.18
N VAL A 216 -29.87 1.90 -4.28
CA VAL A 216 -31.18 1.26 -4.38
C VAL A 216 -31.08 -0.26 -4.16
N THR A 217 -29.96 -0.88 -4.55
CA THR A 217 -29.85 -2.34 -4.57
C THR A 217 -28.87 -2.90 -3.53
N ASP A 218 -29.16 -4.09 -3.00
CA ASP A 218 -28.25 -4.77 -2.07
C ASP A 218 -26.93 -5.18 -2.73
N ARG A 219 -26.92 -5.38 -4.06
CA ARG A 219 -25.69 -5.65 -4.82
C ARG A 219 -24.74 -4.45 -4.83
N GLU A 220 -25.24 -3.24 -5.01
CA GLU A 220 -24.42 -2.03 -4.94
C GLU A 220 -23.84 -1.83 -3.55
N LYS A 221 -24.65 -2.05 -2.50
CA LYS A 221 -24.19 -2.00 -1.10
C LYS A 221 -23.08 -3.02 -0.85
N GLU A 222 -23.28 -4.27 -1.26
CA GLU A 222 -22.29 -5.33 -1.10
C GLU A 222 -20.98 -5.00 -1.84
N THR A 223 -21.10 -4.43 -3.05
CA THR A 223 -19.93 -4.00 -3.84
C THR A 223 -19.15 -2.90 -3.10
N ILE A 224 -19.83 -1.90 -2.53
CA ILE A 224 -19.18 -0.83 -1.74
C ILE A 224 -18.48 -1.41 -0.52
N ILE A 225 -19.15 -2.30 0.21
CA ILE A 225 -18.59 -2.95 1.40
C ILE A 225 -17.30 -3.68 1.01
N LYS A 226 -17.32 -4.52 -0.02
CA LYS A 226 -16.12 -5.25 -0.51
C LYS A 226 -15.00 -4.30 -0.93
N CYS A 227 -15.31 -3.25 -1.68
CA CYS A 227 -14.32 -2.28 -2.13
C CYS A 227 -13.67 -1.51 -0.95
N LEU A 228 -14.46 -1.11 0.04
CA LEU A 228 -13.96 -0.42 1.23
C LEU A 228 -13.18 -1.36 2.14
N GLU A 229 -13.63 -2.60 2.33
CA GLU A 229 -12.91 -3.64 3.06
C GLU A 229 -11.51 -3.83 2.45
N ALA A 230 -11.45 -4.07 1.13
CA ALA A 230 -10.19 -4.23 0.40
C ALA A 230 -9.30 -2.99 0.55
N ALA A 231 -9.82 -1.80 0.30
CA ALA A 231 -9.06 -0.55 0.40
C ALA A 231 -8.48 -0.29 1.81
N ILE A 232 -9.23 -0.64 2.86
CA ILE A 232 -8.74 -0.54 4.23
C ILE A 232 -7.63 -1.56 4.47
N GLN A 233 -7.82 -2.80 4.05
CA GLN A 233 -6.92 -3.93 4.27
C GLN A 233 -5.62 -3.85 3.47
N ARG A 234 -5.60 -3.26 2.26
CA ARG A 234 -4.39 -3.02 1.44
C ARG A 234 -3.23 -2.38 2.21
N ARG A 235 -3.53 -1.53 3.22
CA ARG A 235 -2.52 -0.86 4.06
C ARG A 235 -2.37 -1.45 5.46
N VAL A 236 -3.15 -2.46 5.81
CA VAL A 236 -2.99 -3.20 7.07
C VAL A 236 -1.92 -4.27 6.82
N SER A 237 -0.66 -3.87 6.92
CA SER A 237 0.45 -4.81 6.78
C SER A 237 0.70 -5.51 8.11
N GLU A 238 0.52 -6.82 8.15
CA GLU A 238 0.96 -7.67 9.26
C GLU A 238 2.43 -8.08 9.08
N GLY A 239 3.07 -8.55 10.15
CA GLY A 239 4.44 -9.06 10.12
C GLY A 239 5.51 -8.05 10.57
N LEU A 240 6.62 -8.00 9.83
CA LEU A 240 7.83 -7.26 10.21
C LEU A 240 8.07 -6.08 9.29
N ARG A 241 8.43 -4.94 9.87
CA ARG A 241 8.82 -3.76 9.11
C ARG A 241 10.34 -3.61 9.12
N LEU A 242 10.94 -3.75 7.95
CA LEU A 242 12.37 -3.58 7.70
C LEU A 242 12.59 -2.19 7.08
N GLU A 243 13.49 -1.39 7.65
CA GLU A 243 13.98 -0.16 7.02
C GLU A 243 15.46 -0.36 6.72
N LEU A 244 15.83 -0.31 5.45
CA LEU A 244 17.19 -0.40 4.98
C LEU A 244 17.64 0.96 4.47
N SER A 245 18.89 1.34 4.76
CA SER A 245 19.49 2.56 4.26
C SER A 245 20.92 2.30 3.81
N ALA A 246 21.21 2.66 2.56
CA ALA A 246 22.52 2.48 1.93
C ALA A 246 22.80 3.64 0.97
N LYS A 247 24.03 3.71 0.44
CA LYS A 247 24.30 4.56 -0.71
C LYS A 247 23.50 4.05 -1.92
N ASP A 248 22.74 4.95 -2.54
CA ASP A 248 21.92 4.60 -3.69
C ASP A 248 22.80 4.21 -4.89
N ARG A 249 22.36 3.18 -5.61
CA ARG A 249 23.03 2.66 -6.81
C ARG A 249 22.07 1.77 -7.59
N VAL A 250 22.35 1.67 -8.88
CA VAL A 250 21.73 0.67 -9.75
C VAL A 250 21.89 -0.73 -9.13
N GLY A 251 20.76 -1.41 -8.91
CA GLY A 251 20.72 -2.76 -8.36
C GLY A 251 20.57 -2.85 -6.84
N LEU A 252 20.55 -1.73 -6.07
CA LEU A 252 20.32 -1.78 -4.62
C LEU A 252 19.03 -2.53 -4.28
N LEU A 253 17.91 -2.16 -4.90
CA LEU A 253 16.62 -2.82 -4.71
C LEU A 253 16.66 -4.31 -5.08
N SER A 254 17.43 -4.66 -6.12
CA SER A 254 17.59 -6.04 -6.57
C SER A 254 18.36 -6.88 -5.55
N ASP A 255 19.46 -6.36 -5.02
CA ASP A 255 20.25 -7.02 -3.99
C ASP A 255 19.41 -7.29 -2.73
N VAL A 256 18.64 -6.29 -2.28
CA VAL A 256 17.83 -6.39 -1.06
C VAL A 256 16.67 -7.36 -1.25
N THR A 257 15.89 -7.21 -2.32
CA THR A 257 14.73 -8.09 -2.59
C THR A 257 15.14 -9.54 -2.85
N ARG A 258 16.32 -9.76 -3.44
CA ARG A 258 16.92 -11.09 -3.57
C ARG A 258 17.23 -11.71 -2.22
N VAL A 259 17.89 -10.99 -1.32
CA VAL A 259 18.20 -11.46 0.04
C VAL A 259 16.90 -11.80 0.80
N LEU A 260 15.86 -10.97 0.70
CA LEU A 260 14.56 -11.27 1.32
C LEU A 260 13.97 -12.58 0.78
N ARG A 261 13.98 -12.76 -0.54
CA ARG A 261 13.50 -13.99 -1.20
C ARG A 261 14.30 -15.23 -0.78
N GLU A 262 15.63 -15.14 -0.76
CA GLU A 262 16.52 -16.26 -0.36
C GLU A 262 16.35 -16.65 1.11
N ASN A 263 15.90 -15.73 1.96
CA ASN A 263 15.56 -15.98 3.36
C ASN A 263 14.07 -16.36 3.57
N GLY A 264 13.31 -16.64 2.51
CA GLY A 264 11.92 -17.10 2.61
C GLY A 264 10.93 -16.01 3.06
N LEU A 265 11.26 -14.74 2.87
CA LEU A 265 10.38 -13.63 3.22
C LEU A 265 9.55 -13.19 2.01
N VAL A 266 8.24 -13.08 2.21
CA VAL A 266 7.30 -12.54 1.25
C VAL A 266 7.07 -11.06 1.55
N VAL A 267 7.30 -10.20 0.56
CA VAL A 267 7.08 -8.76 0.67
C VAL A 267 5.61 -8.45 0.41
N THR A 268 4.92 -7.89 1.39
CA THR A 268 3.51 -7.45 1.25
C THR A 268 3.38 -5.97 0.91
N ARG A 269 4.41 -5.19 1.27
CA ARG A 269 4.52 -3.79 0.88
C ARG A 269 5.98 -3.37 0.79
N ALA A 270 6.30 -2.59 -0.22
CA ALA A 270 7.60 -1.94 -0.38
C ALA A 270 7.42 -0.44 -0.64
N GLY A 271 8.27 0.36 -0.01
CA GLY A 271 8.43 1.79 -0.30
C GLY A 271 9.91 2.09 -0.45
N VAL A 272 10.32 2.55 -1.63
CA VAL A 272 11.69 2.91 -1.98
C VAL A 272 11.72 4.40 -2.24
N SER A 273 12.74 5.08 -1.70
CA SER A 273 12.97 6.49 -1.96
C SER A 273 14.46 6.81 -1.86
N THR A 274 14.96 7.55 -2.83
CA THR A 274 16.30 8.14 -2.78
C THR A 274 16.22 9.57 -2.27
N VAL A 275 16.99 9.88 -1.23
CA VAL A 275 17.14 11.23 -0.68
C VAL A 275 18.63 11.60 -0.72
N GLY A 276 18.98 12.55 -1.60
CA GLY A 276 20.39 12.85 -1.87
C GLY A 276 21.09 11.64 -2.48
N GLU A 277 22.19 11.20 -1.86
CA GLU A 277 22.91 9.97 -2.27
C GLU A 277 22.45 8.71 -1.53
N GLN A 278 21.47 8.82 -0.63
CA GLN A 278 21.03 7.70 0.20
C GLN A 278 19.74 7.09 -0.35
N GLY A 279 19.78 5.79 -0.63
CA GLY A 279 18.61 4.98 -0.90
C GLY A 279 18.04 4.49 0.43
N VAL A 280 16.76 4.75 0.66
CA VAL A 280 16.00 4.24 1.81
C VAL A 280 14.92 3.31 1.28
N GLU A 281 14.94 2.06 1.73
CA GLU A 281 13.98 1.04 1.34
C GLU A 281 13.25 0.52 2.57
N VAL A 282 11.93 0.56 2.55
CA VAL A 282 11.06 0.12 3.62
C VAL A 282 10.24 -1.06 3.11
N PHE A 283 10.40 -2.22 3.75
CA PHE A 283 9.65 -3.42 3.42
C PHE A 283 8.78 -3.85 4.60
N TYR A 284 7.56 -4.27 4.29
CA TYR A 284 6.71 -5.03 5.17
C TYR A 284 6.73 -6.47 4.69
N VAL A 285 7.16 -7.39 5.56
CA VAL A 285 7.42 -8.78 5.21
C VAL A 285 6.70 -9.75 6.15
N ARG A 286 6.31 -10.88 5.59
CA ARG A 286 5.80 -12.05 6.30
C ARG A 286 6.65 -13.27 5.94
N GLU A 287 6.61 -14.29 6.78
CA GLU A 287 7.24 -15.58 6.49
C GLU A 287 6.47 -16.30 5.37
N SER A 288 7.18 -16.98 4.47
CA SER A 288 6.57 -17.91 3.52
C SER A 288 6.11 -19.17 4.25
N TYR A 289 4.84 -19.55 4.10
CA TYR A 289 4.29 -20.79 4.67
C TYR A 289 4.70 -22.02 3.84
N ASP A 290 5.99 -22.22 3.58
CA ASP A 290 6.48 -23.37 2.83
C ASP A 290 6.68 -24.60 3.72
N GLY A 291 5.64 -25.05 4.44
CA GLY A 291 5.51 -26.38 5.10
C GLY A 291 6.62 -26.85 6.06
N ASN A 292 7.71 -26.12 6.19
CA ASN A 292 8.85 -26.36 7.04
C ASN A 292 8.58 -25.64 8.36
N SER A 293 9.13 -26.15 9.46
CA SER A 293 8.93 -25.55 10.79
C SER A 293 9.17 -24.04 10.73
N PRO A 294 8.26 -23.20 11.26
CA PRO A 294 8.40 -21.74 11.20
C PRO A 294 9.74 -21.37 11.82
N VAL A 295 10.61 -20.75 11.02
CA VAL A 295 11.89 -20.25 11.48
C VAL A 295 11.58 -18.99 12.28
N ASP A 296 12.03 -18.95 13.53
CA ASP A 296 11.83 -17.77 14.36
C ASP A 296 12.28 -16.51 13.60
N MET A 297 11.37 -15.55 13.46
CA MET A 297 11.60 -14.26 12.81
C MET A 297 12.83 -13.54 13.39
N MET A 298 13.20 -13.80 14.65
CA MET A 298 14.45 -13.29 15.21
C MET A 298 15.70 -13.89 14.55
N VAL A 299 15.71 -15.19 14.24
CA VAL A 299 16.82 -15.85 13.54
C VAL A 299 16.96 -15.30 12.12
N ILE A 300 15.84 -15.09 11.43
CA ILE A 300 15.85 -14.46 10.09
C ILE A 300 16.44 -13.06 10.20
N VAL A 301 16.00 -12.25 11.17
CA VAL A 301 16.53 -10.90 11.39
C VAL A 301 18.04 -10.90 11.67
N GLU A 302 18.55 -11.86 12.44
CA GLU A 302 20.00 -11.99 12.67
C GLU A 302 20.77 -12.34 11.40
N ARG A 303 20.24 -13.22 10.55
CA ARG A 303 20.82 -13.51 9.22
C ARG A 303 20.84 -12.27 8.34
N LEU A 304 19.73 -11.56 8.26
CA LEU A 304 19.63 -10.30 7.51
C LEU A 304 20.65 -9.28 8.04
N ARG A 305 20.79 -9.13 9.37
CA ARG A 305 21.80 -8.24 9.96
C ARG A 305 23.23 -8.65 9.59
N LYS A 306 23.52 -9.95 9.51
CA LYS A 306 24.84 -10.44 9.11
C LYS A 306 25.12 -10.18 7.62
N GLU A 307 24.14 -10.42 6.75
CA GLU A 307 24.28 -10.21 5.31
C GLU A 307 24.34 -8.73 4.94
N PHE A 308 23.48 -7.92 5.56
CA PHE A 308 23.40 -6.49 5.28
C PHE A 308 24.39 -5.64 6.07
N GLY A 309 24.76 -6.04 7.29
CA GLY A 309 25.47 -5.18 8.25
C GLY A 309 26.85 -4.69 7.83
N GLN A 310 27.46 -5.28 6.79
CA GLN A 310 28.70 -4.79 6.20
C GLN A 310 28.48 -3.77 5.06
N ARG A 311 27.27 -3.74 4.47
CA ARG A 311 26.98 -3.00 3.23
C ARG A 311 25.92 -1.90 3.41
N MET A 312 25.07 -2.02 4.42
CA MET A 312 23.94 -1.12 4.65
C MET A 312 23.46 -1.14 6.11
N MET A 313 22.74 -0.09 6.49
CA MET A 313 22.06 0.00 7.77
C MET A 313 20.71 -0.73 7.70
N LEU A 314 20.43 -1.59 8.67
CA LEU A 314 19.14 -2.29 8.81
C LEU A 314 18.50 -1.94 10.16
N ASN A 315 17.31 -1.35 10.11
CA ASN A 315 16.44 -1.14 11.27
C ASN A 315 15.21 -2.06 11.16
N VAL A 316 14.84 -2.67 12.27
CA VAL A 316 13.77 -3.66 12.33
C VAL A 316 12.76 -3.24 13.37
N LYS A 317 11.50 -3.12 12.96
CA LYS A 317 10.37 -2.81 13.85
C LYS A 317 9.33 -3.89 13.73
N LYS A 318 8.96 -4.51 14.86
CA LYS A 318 7.79 -5.40 14.91
C LYS A 318 6.55 -4.55 14.66
N VAL A 319 5.75 -4.89 13.65
CA VAL A 319 4.45 -4.24 13.50
C VAL A 319 3.58 -4.76 14.64
N PRO A 320 2.89 -3.90 15.42
CA PRO A 320 2.11 -4.35 16.57
C PRO A 320 1.05 -5.37 16.15
N THR A 321 1.31 -6.65 16.42
CA THR A 321 0.30 -7.71 16.40
C THR A 321 -0.44 -7.68 17.73
N SER A 322 -1.77 -7.65 17.64
CA SER A 322 -2.70 -7.54 18.76
C SER A 322 -2.49 -8.68 19.77
N VAL A 323 -1.86 -8.40 20.93
CA VAL A 323 -2.19 -9.12 22.18
C VAL A 323 -2.03 -8.18 23.39
N LYS A 324 -3.20 -7.81 23.94
CA LYS A 324 -3.62 -7.62 25.34
C LYS A 324 -4.56 -6.42 25.42
N VAL A 325 -5.84 -6.72 25.63
CA VAL A 325 -6.85 -5.76 26.09
C VAL A 325 -6.43 -5.30 27.49
N PRO A 326 -6.15 -4.02 27.74
CA PRO A 326 -6.09 -3.51 29.10
C PRO A 326 -7.51 -3.31 29.62
N ASP A 327 -7.75 -3.72 30.86
CA ASP A 327 -9.02 -3.54 31.57
C ASP A 327 -9.51 -2.10 31.51
N GLN A 328 -10.82 -1.97 31.28
CA GLN A 328 -11.53 -0.71 31.31
C GLN A 328 -11.39 -0.09 32.71
N THR A 329 -10.66 1.02 32.79
CA THR A 329 -10.87 2.02 33.83
C THR A 329 -11.15 3.37 33.17
N SER A 330 -12.34 3.88 33.46
CA SER A 330 -12.91 5.11 32.97
C SER A 330 -12.02 6.33 33.25
N ALA A 331 -11.57 7.02 32.21
CA ALA A 331 -11.12 8.41 32.29
C ALA A 331 -11.52 9.12 31.00
N GLY A 332 -12.43 10.10 31.13
CA GLY A 332 -12.94 10.87 30.01
C GLY A 332 -11.84 11.69 29.34
N TRP A 333 -11.56 11.40 28.07
CA TRP A 333 -10.76 12.26 27.21
C TRP A 333 -11.57 12.73 26.01
N ALA A 334 -11.31 13.99 25.64
CA ALA A 334 -12.07 14.74 24.66
C ALA A 334 -12.08 14.04 23.29
N LYS A 335 -13.28 13.81 22.75
CA LYS A 335 -13.49 13.35 21.39
C LYS A 335 -12.94 14.40 20.43
N ALA A 336 -11.81 14.10 19.77
CA ALA A 336 -11.37 14.87 18.62
C ALA A 336 -12.25 14.48 17.42
N GLY A 337 -13.30 15.27 17.17
CA GLY A 337 -14.12 15.17 15.98
C GLY A 337 -13.84 16.36 15.06
N PHE A 338 -13.66 16.11 13.77
CA PHE A 338 -13.59 17.17 12.76
C PHE A 338 -14.67 16.92 11.70
N PHE A 339 -15.33 17.99 11.28
CA PHE A 339 -16.41 17.98 10.29
C PHE A 339 -15.91 18.55 8.97
N LEU A 340 -16.04 17.77 7.89
CA LEU A 340 -15.77 18.26 6.53
C LEU A 340 -17.05 18.87 5.95
N GLY A 341 -17.40 20.08 6.39
CA GLY A 341 -18.44 20.88 5.77
C GLY A 341 -17.86 21.77 4.66
N GLY A 342 -18.10 21.43 3.39
CA GLY A 342 -17.95 22.34 2.25
C GLY A 342 -16.62 22.38 1.49
N LEU A 343 -15.64 21.50 1.77
CA LEU A 343 -14.29 21.61 1.17
C LEU A 343 -14.11 20.96 -0.22
N LEU A 344 -15.05 20.14 -0.70
CA LEU A 344 -14.89 19.38 -1.96
C LEU A 344 -15.58 20.01 -3.19
N GLY A 345 -16.02 21.27 -3.09
CA GLY A 345 -16.79 21.92 -4.15
C GLY A 345 -16.03 22.30 -5.44
N LYS A 346 -14.68 22.28 -5.48
CA LYS A 346 -13.93 22.71 -6.68
C LYS A 346 -12.56 22.04 -6.82
N PHE A 347 -12.52 20.85 -7.41
CA PHE A 347 -11.34 20.40 -8.16
C PHE A 347 -11.81 19.87 -9.52
N ARG A 348 -12.08 20.81 -10.42
CA ARG A 348 -12.31 20.53 -11.84
C ARG A 348 -11.61 21.65 -12.63
N HIS A 349 -10.40 21.37 -13.10
CA HIS A 349 -9.82 21.93 -14.33
C HIS A 349 -8.79 20.95 -14.86
#